data_AF-A0A2V8F6A8-F1
#
_entry.id   AF-A0A2V8F6A8-F1
#
_cell.length_a   1.000
_cell.length_b   1.000
_cell.length_c   1.000
_cell.angle_alpha   90.00
_cell.angle_beta   90.00
_cell.angle_gamma   90.00
#
_symmetry.space_group_name_H-M   'P 1'
#
loop_
_entity.id
_entity.type
_entity.pdbx_description
1 polymer ?
#
loop_
_entity_poly.entity_id
_entity_poly.type
_entity_poly.pdbx_seq_one_letter_code
_entity_poly.pdbx_strand_id
1 'polypeptide(L)'
;MNNDVELAGLSEAQRAALRHVDHMVDCGEVAARQRVIDILQRAGCAVDTFDAAMTRVRTHARVVLHFHPDRFGTKPVTVAEALLAEGQYRNQFETGLSSGSVTAFPGGERDTWEKTLFGGAYHRAGVTAGERPKYGALELVRFPDGPIPRFGSCYFVLRPAVSHRTSFTFMGTEDPRAPERLGTTGRMDCVMSALLAEIEEGGMTAPPWPPFRTPTLGVPNLTVARLVDIIRELPQPRRAPSDGEAGRVLDTQIEAHVHGPVDLHR
;
A
#
# COMPACT_ATOMS: atom_id res chain seq x y z
N MET A 1 15.93 -10.32 12.79
CA MET A 1 15.69 -11.75 13.09
C MET A 1 14.40 -12.31 12.48
N ASN A 2 13.61 -11.57 11.66
CA ASN A 2 12.23 -11.98 11.32
C ASN A 2 11.87 -12.04 9.83
N ASN A 3 12.79 -11.73 8.91
CA ASN A 3 12.48 -11.64 7.48
C ASN A 3 12.28 -13.03 6.85
N ASP A 4 13.19 -13.96 7.16
CA ASP A 4 13.17 -15.32 6.60
C ASP A 4 11.97 -16.14 7.08
N VAL A 5 11.47 -15.87 8.30
CA VAL A 5 10.30 -16.56 8.87
C VAL A 5 9.01 -16.11 8.17
N GLU A 6 8.84 -14.81 7.93
CA GLU A 6 7.67 -14.28 7.21
C GLU A 6 7.64 -14.77 5.75
N LEU A 7 8.81 -14.89 5.11
CA LEU A 7 8.93 -15.39 3.73
C LEU A 7 8.81 -16.92 3.62
N ALA A 8 9.20 -17.67 4.66
CA ALA A 8 9.10 -19.13 4.70
C ALA A 8 7.64 -19.62 4.67
N GLY A 9 6.71 -18.85 5.26
CA GLY A 9 5.28 -19.17 5.28
C GLY A 9 4.52 -18.92 3.97
N LEU A 10 5.17 -18.35 2.95
CA LEU A 10 4.53 -18.03 1.68
C LEU A 10 4.29 -19.27 0.79
N SER A 11 3.31 -19.20 -0.10
CA SER A 11 3.17 -20.18 -1.17
C SER A 11 4.20 -19.95 -2.28
N GLU A 12 4.32 -20.89 -3.21
CA GLU A 12 5.19 -20.72 -4.37
C GLU A 12 4.76 -19.53 -5.24
N ALA A 13 3.45 -19.34 -5.45
CA ALA A 13 2.89 -18.23 -6.20
C ALA A 13 3.25 -16.88 -5.55
N GLN A 14 3.12 -16.79 -4.23
CA GLN A 14 3.45 -15.58 -3.47
C GLN A 14 4.93 -15.23 -3.54
N ARG A 15 5.82 -16.23 -3.39
CA ARG A 15 7.26 -16.02 -3.60
C ARG A 15 7.60 -15.65 -5.03
N ALA A 16 6.93 -16.24 -6.02
CA ALA A 16 7.14 -15.92 -7.43
C ALA A 16 6.70 -14.48 -7.76
N ALA A 17 5.58 -14.02 -7.18
CA ALA A 17 5.13 -12.64 -7.29
C ALA A 17 6.16 -11.65 -6.73
N LEU A 18 6.65 -11.88 -5.51
CA LEU A 18 7.67 -11.04 -4.89
C LEU A 18 8.98 -11.01 -5.69
N ARG A 19 9.45 -12.16 -6.21
CA ARG A 19 10.63 -12.19 -7.09
C ARG A 19 10.43 -11.37 -8.37
N HIS A 20 9.23 -11.40 -8.94
CA HIS A 20 8.92 -10.58 -10.10
C HIS A 20 8.93 -9.09 -9.77
N VAL A 21 8.36 -8.71 -8.63
CA VAL A 21 8.43 -7.32 -8.13
C VAL A 21 9.89 -6.90 -7.93
N ASP A 22 10.71 -7.72 -7.28
CA ASP A 22 12.14 -7.42 -7.09
C ASP A 22 12.88 -7.22 -8.42
N HIS A 23 12.59 -8.05 -9.42
CA HIS A 23 13.15 -7.90 -10.76
C HIS A 23 12.72 -6.58 -11.43
N MET A 24 11.45 -6.20 -11.33
CA MET A 24 10.95 -4.92 -11.86
C MET A 24 11.61 -3.72 -11.15
N VAL A 25 11.81 -3.83 -9.83
CA VAL A 25 12.53 -2.83 -9.05
C VAL A 25 13.99 -2.73 -9.50
N ASP A 26 14.69 -3.86 -9.69
CA ASP A 26 16.08 -3.87 -10.21
C ASP A 26 16.23 -3.06 -11.50
N CYS A 27 15.27 -3.19 -12.42
CA CYS A 27 15.30 -2.49 -13.70
C CYS A 27 15.16 -0.96 -13.56
N GLY A 28 14.44 -0.47 -12.55
CA GLY A 28 14.10 0.94 -12.39
C GLY A 28 14.87 1.69 -11.29
N GLU A 29 15.43 0.98 -10.31
CA GLU A 29 15.89 1.55 -9.03
C GLU A 29 17.01 2.58 -9.21
N VAL A 30 17.99 2.33 -10.09
CA VAL A 30 19.10 3.28 -10.30
C VAL A 30 18.59 4.62 -10.86
N ALA A 31 17.72 4.57 -11.87
CA ALA A 31 17.13 5.78 -12.45
C ALA A 31 16.20 6.48 -11.46
N ALA A 32 15.42 5.71 -10.68
CA ALA A 32 14.56 6.25 -9.64
C ALA A 32 15.36 6.93 -8.53
N ARG A 33 16.47 6.33 -8.08
CA ARG A 33 17.36 6.90 -7.08
C ARG A 33 17.95 8.23 -7.54
N GLN A 34 18.38 8.32 -8.80
CA GLN A 34 18.87 9.59 -9.34
C GLN A 34 17.76 10.66 -9.31
N ARG A 35 16.54 10.33 -9.74
CA ARG A 35 15.40 11.25 -9.66
C ARG A 35 15.10 11.69 -8.22
N VAL A 36 15.14 10.78 -7.26
CA VAL A 36 14.99 11.11 -5.83
C VAL A 36 16.04 12.12 -5.40
N ILE A 37 17.33 11.88 -5.73
CA ILE A 37 18.42 12.80 -5.39
C ILE A 37 18.18 14.18 -6.01
N ASP A 38 17.80 14.24 -7.29
CA ASP A 38 17.57 15.51 -7.98
C ASP A 38 16.41 16.30 -7.35
N ILE A 39 15.31 15.64 -6.99
CA ILE A 39 14.16 16.27 -6.32
C ILE A 39 14.57 16.77 -4.92
N LEU A 40 15.30 15.96 -4.16
CA LEU A 40 15.79 16.34 -2.83
C LEU A 40 16.69 17.58 -2.90
N GLN A 41 17.61 17.64 -3.88
CA GLN A 41 18.47 18.80 -4.10
C GLN A 41 17.67 20.07 -4.39
N ARG A 42 16.68 20.01 -5.29
CA ARG A 42 15.80 21.17 -5.59
C ARG A 42 14.98 21.59 -4.38
N ALA A 43 14.55 20.64 -3.55
CA ALA A 43 13.83 20.89 -2.32
C ALA A 43 14.71 21.35 -1.15
N GLY A 44 16.05 21.43 -1.33
CA GLY A 44 16.99 21.77 -0.25
C GLY A 44 17.06 20.71 0.86
N CYS A 45 16.68 19.46 0.58
CA CYS A 45 16.74 18.35 1.52
C CYS A 45 18.01 17.52 1.30
N ALA A 46 18.78 17.27 2.35
CA ALA A 46 19.95 16.42 2.27
C ALA A 46 19.56 14.94 2.03
N VAL A 47 20.33 14.25 1.18
CA VAL A 47 20.12 12.84 0.84
C VAL A 47 20.23 11.94 2.09
N ASP A 48 21.23 12.17 2.94
CA ASP A 48 21.40 11.39 4.18
C ASP A 48 20.20 11.51 5.13
N THR A 49 19.58 12.70 5.19
CA THR A 49 18.36 12.91 5.99
C THR A 49 17.20 12.09 5.43
N PHE A 50 17.04 12.05 4.12
CA PHE A 50 16.04 11.21 3.45
C PHE A 50 16.31 9.72 3.68
N ASP A 51 17.55 9.25 3.55
CA ASP A 51 17.91 7.85 3.77
C ASP A 51 17.67 7.40 5.23
N ALA A 52 17.96 8.29 6.19
CA ALA A 52 17.61 8.07 7.59
C ALA A 52 16.09 8.04 7.81
N ALA A 53 15.32 8.81 7.04
CA ALA A 53 13.85 8.75 7.05
C ALA A 53 13.35 7.42 6.46
N MET A 54 13.90 6.96 5.33
CA MET A 54 13.54 5.68 4.72
C MET A 54 13.87 4.48 5.61
N THR A 55 14.92 4.57 6.42
CA THR A 55 15.19 3.57 7.46
C THR A 55 14.04 3.49 8.47
N ARG A 56 13.41 4.62 8.83
CA ARG A 56 12.24 4.65 9.72
C ARG A 56 10.98 4.14 9.04
N VAL A 57 10.78 4.42 7.74
CA VAL A 57 9.71 3.80 6.96
C VAL A 57 9.84 2.28 7.06
N ARG A 58 11.05 1.75 6.85
CA ARG A 58 11.31 0.32 6.88
C ARG A 58 10.97 -0.35 8.22
N THR A 59 11.19 0.33 9.34
CA THR A 59 11.05 -0.27 10.68
C THR A 59 9.73 0.07 11.37
N HIS A 60 9.11 1.21 11.05
CA HIS A 60 7.97 1.75 11.80
C HIS A 60 6.69 1.93 10.98
N ALA A 61 6.78 2.15 9.67
CA ALA A 61 5.59 2.28 8.84
C ALA A 61 4.79 0.97 8.86
N ARG A 62 3.47 1.10 8.81
CA ARG A 62 2.54 -0.03 8.93
C ARG A 62 1.70 -0.13 7.68
N VAL A 63 1.40 -1.35 7.27
CA VAL A 63 0.35 -1.60 6.30
C VAL A 63 -1.00 -1.55 7.00
N VAL A 64 -1.95 -0.87 6.40
CA VAL A 64 -3.33 -0.75 6.89
C VAL A 64 -4.29 -1.38 5.89
N LEU A 65 -5.18 -2.23 6.38
CA LEU A 65 -6.23 -2.87 5.58
C LEU A 65 -7.58 -2.29 5.95
N HIS A 66 -8.22 -1.62 5.01
CA HIS A 66 -9.53 -0.99 5.18
C HIS A 66 -10.66 -1.93 4.76
N PHE A 67 -11.76 -1.93 5.52
CA PHE A 67 -12.96 -2.70 5.23
C PHE A 67 -14.23 -1.96 5.69
N HIS A 68 -15.37 -2.34 5.13
CA HIS A 68 -16.68 -1.90 5.62
C HIS A 68 -17.34 -3.04 6.42
N PRO A 69 -17.55 -2.89 7.74
CA PRO A 69 -17.98 -3.98 8.61
C PRO A 69 -19.40 -4.49 8.30
N ASP A 70 -20.24 -3.62 7.74
CA ASP A 70 -21.67 -3.79 7.49
C ASP A 70 -22.00 -4.35 6.11
N ARG A 71 -21.01 -4.46 5.21
CA ARG A 71 -21.24 -4.99 3.87
C ARG A 71 -21.46 -6.50 3.88
N PHE A 72 -22.24 -6.95 2.90
CA PHE A 72 -22.47 -8.36 2.61
C PHE A 72 -21.73 -8.73 1.33
N GLY A 73 -20.89 -9.77 1.40
CA GLY A 73 -20.20 -10.32 0.23
C GLY A 73 -21.02 -11.40 -0.44
N THR A 74 -20.34 -12.44 -0.93
CA THR A 74 -20.98 -13.66 -1.47
C THR A 74 -21.75 -14.46 -0.42
N LYS A 75 -21.36 -14.35 0.86
CA LYS A 75 -22.04 -15.01 1.99
C LYS A 75 -23.12 -14.08 2.56
N PRO A 76 -24.24 -14.62 3.07
CA PRO A 76 -25.32 -13.84 3.70
C PRO A 76 -24.99 -13.45 5.15
N VAL A 77 -23.74 -13.08 5.41
CA VAL A 77 -23.26 -12.57 6.70
C VAL A 77 -22.48 -11.29 6.44
N THR A 78 -22.49 -10.38 7.41
CA THR A 78 -21.72 -9.14 7.33
C THR A 78 -20.22 -9.44 7.34
N VAL A 79 -19.42 -8.51 6.82
CA VAL A 79 -17.95 -8.58 6.91
C VAL A 79 -17.52 -8.70 8.37
N ALA A 80 -18.11 -7.95 9.29
CA ALA A 80 -17.76 -8.04 10.72
C ALA A 80 -18.00 -9.43 11.30
N GLU A 81 -19.16 -10.05 11.02
CA GLU A 81 -19.45 -11.42 11.46
C GLU A 81 -18.48 -12.44 10.85
N ALA A 82 -18.16 -12.32 9.56
CA ALA A 82 -17.21 -13.20 8.90
C ALA A 82 -15.79 -13.05 9.49
N LEU A 83 -15.33 -11.82 9.73
CA LEU A 83 -14.03 -11.56 10.36
C LEU A 83 -13.97 -12.12 11.79
N LEU A 84 -15.05 -11.98 12.56
CA LEU A 84 -15.14 -12.53 13.91
C LEU A 84 -15.14 -14.07 13.93
N ALA A 85 -15.91 -14.69 13.03
CA ALA A 85 -16.07 -16.14 12.99
C ALA A 85 -14.86 -16.87 12.38
N GLU A 86 -14.26 -16.29 11.34
CA GLU A 86 -13.20 -16.95 10.57
C GLU A 86 -11.79 -16.48 10.96
N GLY A 87 -11.66 -15.29 11.55
CA GLY A 87 -10.37 -14.71 11.93
C GLY A 87 -9.43 -14.45 10.75
N GLN A 88 -9.95 -14.38 9.52
CA GLN A 88 -9.14 -14.22 8.31
C GLN A 88 -9.59 -13.02 7.50
N TYR A 89 -8.63 -12.16 7.15
CA TYR A 89 -8.87 -11.09 6.18
C TYR A 89 -8.70 -11.64 4.75
N ARG A 90 -9.79 -11.64 4.00
CA ARG A 90 -9.88 -12.21 2.64
C ARG A 90 -9.81 -11.14 1.57
N ASN A 91 -9.35 -11.51 0.37
CA ASN A 91 -9.29 -10.58 -0.76
C ASN A 91 -10.62 -10.55 -1.56
N GLN A 92 -10.67 -9.71 -2.59
CA GLN A 92 -11.88 -9.54 -3.42
C GLN A 92 -12.24 -10.79 -4.23
N PHE A 93 -11.27 -11.60 -4.68
CA PHE A 93 -11.55 -12.84 -5.40
C PHE A 93 -12.27 -13.87 -4.52
N GLU A 94 -12.10 -13.79 -3.20
CA GLU A 94 -12.77 -14.66 -2.24
C GLU A 94 -14.14 -14.11 -1.79
N THR A 95 -14.25 -12.79 -1.65
CA THR A 95 -15.39 -12.14 -1.00
C THR A 95 -16.40 -11.54 -1.98
N GLY A 96 -15.96 -11.22 -3.21
CA GLY A 96 -16.71 -10.42 -4.17
C GLY A 96 -16.83 -8.93 -3.78
N LEU A 97 -16.21 -8.49 -2.68
CA LEU A 97 -16.36 -7.15 -2.13
C LEU A 97 -15.27 -6.18 -2.62
N SER A 98 -15.67 -4.98 -3.01
CA SER A 98 -14.77 -3.88 -3.35
C SER A 98 -15.37 -2.53 -2.98
N SER A 99 -14.51 -1.56 -2.70
CA SER A 99 -14.87 -0.14 -2.54
C SER A 99 -14.56 0.68 -3.80
N GLY A 100 -14.08 0.03 -4.86
CA GLY A 100 -13.90 0.57 -6.20
C GLY A 100 -14.50 -0.39 -7.23
N SER A 101 -13.70 -0.82 -8.20
CA SER A 101 -14.13 -1.71 -9.29
C SER A 101 -14.34 -3.16 -8.79
N VAL A 102 -15.41 -3.82 -9.27
CA VAL A 102 -15.72 -5.24 -8.94
C VAL A 102 -15.19 -6.19 -10.04
N THR A 103 -13.89 -6.11 -10.33
CA THR A 103 -13.28 -6.79 -11.50
C THR A 103 -12.32 -7.93 -11.14
N ALA A 104 -12.43 -8.46 -9.93
CA ALA A 104 -11.65 -9.62 -9.46
C ALA A 104 -12.21 -10.95 -9.95
N PHE A 105 -12.15 -11.18 -11.26
CA PHE A 105 -12.48 -12.45 -11.91
C PHE A 105 -11.52 -12.67 -13.09
N PRO A 106 -11.34 -13.93 -13.56
CA PRO A 106 -10.45 -14.20 -14.69
C PRO A 106 -10.74 -13.30 -15.90
N GLY A 107 -9.73 -12.55 -16.36
CA GLY A 107 -9.85 -11.60 -17.47
C GLY A 107 -10.43 -10.22 -17.12
N GLY A 108 -10.84 -9.98 -15.87
CA GLY A 108 -11.22 -8.64 -15.40
C GLY A 108 -10.02 -7.69 -15.27
N GLU A 109 -10.29 -6.40 -15.05
CA GLU A 109 -9.25 -5.38 -14.90
C GLU A 109 -8.28 -5.71 -13.77
N ARG A 110 -8.79 -6.01 -12.56
CA ARG A 110 -7.93 -6.40 -11.42
C ARG A 110 -7.09 -7.62 -11.73
N ASP A 111 -7.66 -8.63 -12.38
CA ASP A 111 -6.92 -9.83 -12.77
C ASP A 111 -5.79 -9.51 -13.77
N THR A 112 -6.05 -8.60 -14.71
CA THR A 112 -5.06 -8.13 -15.69
C THR A 112 -3.97 -7.29 -15.03
N TRP A 113 -4.32 -6.38 -14.11
CA TRP A 113 -3.34 -5.58 -13.41
C TRP A 113 -2.45 -6.45 -12.51
N GLU A 114 -3.02 -7.39 -11.76
CA GLU A 114 -2.26 -8.35 -10.96
C GLU A 114 -1.35 -9.23 -11.86
N LYS A 115 -1.78 -9.56 -13.07
CA LYS A 115 -0.93 -10.28 -14.04
C LYS A 115 0.31 -9.49 -14.40
N THR A 116 0.15 -8.20 -14.66
CA THR A 116 1.24 -7.28 -15.00
C THR A 116 2.17 -7.06 -13.82
N LEU A 117 1.64 -6.71 -12.64
CA LEU A 117 2.46 -6.38 -11.47
C LEU A 117 3.19 -7.58 -10.88
N PHE A 118 2.65 -8.79 -11.04
CA PHE A 118 3.19 -10.00 -10.40
C PHE A 118 3.66 -11.05 -11.40
N GLY A 119 3.86 -10.67 -12.66
CA GLY A 119 4.41 -11.56 -13.71
C GLY A 119 3.58 -12.82 -13.93
N GLY A 120 2.26 -12.73 -13.77
CA GLY A 120 1.33 -13.85 -13.88
C GLY A 120 1.52 -14.93 -12.82
N ALA A 121 2.20 -14.65 -11.70
CA ALA A 121 2.42 -15.62 -10.63
C ALA A 121 1.12 -16.21 -10.08
N TYR A 122 0.06 -15.39 -10.00
CA TYR A 122 -1.27 -15.79 -9.53
C TYR A 122 -2.17 -16.42 -10.62
N HIS A 123 -1.68 -16.51 -11.85
CA HIS A 123 -2.40 -17.07 -13.00
C HIS A 123 -1.95 -18.48 -13.36
N ARG A 124 -0.98 -19.03 -12.61
CA ARG A 124 -0.49 -20.39 -12.81
C ARG A 124 -1.56 -21.41 -12.42
N ALA A 125 -1.51 -22.56 -13.07
CA ALA A 125 -2.40 -23.67 -12.75
C ALA A 125 -2.26 -24.08 -11.27
N GLY A 126 -3.39 -24.29 -10.59
CA GLY A 126 -3.44 -24.71 -9.19
C GLY A 126 -3.37 -23.59 -8.16
N VAL A 127 -3.11 -22.33 -8.57
CA VAL A 127 -3.13 -21.19 -7.63
C VAL A 127 -4.57 -20.83 -7.27
N THR A 128 -4.83 -20.71 -5.97
CA THR A 128 -6.16 -20.42 -5.43
C THR A 128 -6.42 -18.92 -5.28
N ALA A 129 -7.71 -18.54 -5.20
CA ALA A 129 -8.10 -17.15 -4.93
C ALA A 129 -7.50 -16.62 -3.62
N GLY A 130 -7.42 -17.45 -2.57
CA GLY A 130 -6.87 -17.04 -1.26
C GLY A 130 -5.36 -16.76 -1.26
N GLU A 131 -4.63 -17.24 -2.27
CA GLU A 131 -3.20 -16.95 -2.43
C GLU A 131 -2.95 -15.55 -2.99
N ARG A 132 -3.93 -14.95 -3.67
CA ARG A 132 -3.83 -13.61 -4.24
C ARG A 132 -3.69 -12.53 -3.16
N PRO A 133 -3.04 -11.39 -3.48
CA PRO A 133 -2.69 -10.41 -2.47
C PRO A 133 -3.90 -9.71 -1.86
N LYS A 134 -3.76 -9.30 -0.60
CA LYS A 134 -4.73 -8.45 0.10
C LYS A 134 -4.31 -7.00 -0.10
N TYR A 135 -5.26 -6.16 -0.51
CA TYR A 135 -4.98 -4.77 -0.85
C TYR A 135 -5.16 -3.88 0.38
N GLY A 136 -4.25 -2.93 0.55
CA GLY A 136 -4.27 -1.93 1.62
C GLY A 136 -3.43 -0.73 1.24
N ALA A 137 -2.95 0.01 2.24
CA ALA A 137 -2.03 1.12 2.00
C ALA A 137 -0.94 1.19 3.08
N LEU A 138 0.23 1.71 2.70
CA LEU A 138 1.30 2.05 3.64
C LEU A 138 0.96 3.35 4.37
N GLU A 139 0.92 3.30 5.69
CA GLU A 139 0.65 4.46 6.54
C GLU A 139 1.92 5.27 6.80
N LEU A 140 2.11 6.35 6.03
CA LEU A 140 3.12 7.39 6.30
C LEU A 140 2.58 8.50 7.19
N VAL A 141 1.31 8.85 7.04
CA VAL A 141 0.60 9.87 7.84
C VAL A 141 -0.49 9.19 8.65
N ARG A 142 -0.50 9.40 9.97
CA ARG A 142 -1.39 8.69 10.90
C ARG A 142 -2.67 9.46 11.18
N PHE A 143 -3.51 9.58 10.16
CA PHE A 143 -4.83 10.16 10.34
C PHE A 143 -5.78 9.20 11.07
N PRO A 144 -6.76 9.72 11.83
CA PRO A 144 -7.82 8.93 12.47
C PRO A 144 -8.52 7.95 11.55
N ASP A 145 -8.81 8.39 10.33
CA ASP A 145 -9.53 7.67 9.28
C ASP A 145 -8.60 6.81 8.40
N GLY A 146 -7.34 6.63 8.80
CA GLY A 146 -6.38 5.78 8.12
C GLY A 146 -5.79 6.38 6.83
N PRO A 147 -4.89 5.65 6.15
CA PRO A 147 -4.20 6.15 4.96
C PRO A 147 -5.04 6.08 3.68
N ILE A 148 -6.15 5.35 3.67
CA ILE A 148 -7.03 5.24 2.50
C ILE A 148 -8.50 4.99 2.90
N PRO A 149 -9.17 5.93 3.59
CA PRO A 149 -10.58 5.82 4.00
C PRO A 149 -11.56 5.47 2.87
N ARG A 150 -11.21 5.74 1.60
CA ARG A 150 -11.96 5.29 0.43
C ARG A 150 -12.19 3.76 0.40
N PHE A 151 -11.26 2.98 0.94
CA PHE A 151 -11.34 1.52 0.90
C PHE A 151 -12.27 0.93 1.97
N GLY A 152 -12.61 1.69 3.02
CA GLY A 152 -13.38 1.16 4.13
C GLY A 152 -13.51 2.13 5.30
N SER A 153 -14.65 2.07 5.99
CA SER A 153 -14.95 2.86 7.18
C SER A 153 -14.30 2.35 8.47
N CYS A 154 -13.78 1.12 8.45
CA CYS A 154 -12.96 0.54 9.52
C CYS A 154 -11.64 0.04 8.94
N TYR A 155 -10.64 -0.18 9.78
CA TYR A 155 -9.35 -0.70 9.32
C TYR A 155 -8.60 -1.47 10.40
N PHE A 156 -7.73 -2.38 9.94
CA PHE A 156 -6.72 -3.02 10.77
C PHE A 156 -5.35 -2.42 10.50
N VAL A 157 -4.58 -2.19 11.56
CA VAL A 157 -3.16 -1.83 11.46
C VAL A 157 -2.34 -3.09 11.64
N LEU A 158 -1.61 -3.50 10.60
CA LEU A 158 -0.85 -4.73 10.64
C LEU A 158 0.46 -4.57 11.44
N ARG A 159 1.03 -5.69 11.86
CA ARG A 159 2.35 -5.74 12.49
C ARG A 159 3.42 -5.29 11.49
N PRO A 160 4.54 -4.69 11.93
CA PRO A 160 5.64 -4.30 11.03
C PRO A 160 6.13 -5.44 10.15
N ALA A 161 6.13 -6.66 10.69
CA ALA A 161 6.65 -7.83 10.00
C ALA A 161 5.91 -8.13 8.69
N VAL A 162 4.63 -7.76 8.57
CA VAL A 162 3.86 -7.98 7.34
C VAL A 162 4.40 -7.16 6.17
N SER A 163 5.00 -5.99 6.42
CA SER A 163 5.59 -5.14 5.39
C SER A 163 6.67 -5.87 4.59
N HIS A 164 7.37 -6.85 5.21
CA HIS A 164 8.41 -7.63 4.55
C HIS A 164 7.93 -8.55 3.41
N ARG A 165 6.66 -8.95 3.44
CA ARG A 165 6.00 -9.74 2.39
C ARG A 165 4.97 -8.93 1.62
N THR A 166 5.18 -7.61 1.56
CA THR A 166 4.28 -6.66 0.91
C THR A 166 5.01 -5.94 -0.21
N SER A 167 4.41 -5.86 -1.38
CA SER A 167 4.83 -4.93 -2.44
C SER A 167 4.02 -3.64 -2.37
N PHE A 168 4.56 -2.57 -2.92
CA PHE A 168 3.96 -1.24 -2.90
C PHE A 168 3.97 -0.63 -4.28
N THR A 169 2.96 0.20 -4.57
CA THR A 169 2.98 1.11 -5.73
C THR A 169 2.34 2.44 -5.35
N PHE A 170 2.78 3.54 -5.96
CA PHE A 170 2.21 4.86 -5.69
C PHE A 170 0.96 5.11 -6.55
N MET A 171 -0.05 5.76 -5.95
CA MET A 171 -1.43 5.96 -6.42
C MET A 171 -2.28 4.69 -6.37
N GLY A 172 -1.90 3.65 -7.11
CA GLY A 172 -2.69 2.42 -7.15
C GLY A 172 -2.35 1.55 -8.36
N THR A 173 -2.77 0.29 -8.29
CA THR A 173 -2.55 -0.72 -9.34
C THR A 173 -3.22 -0.38 -10.67
N GLU A 174 -4.28 0.41 -10.64
CA GLU A 174 -5.00 0.87 -11.83
C GLU A 174 -4.24 1.92 -12.65
N ASP A 175 -3.24 2.60 -12.07
CA ASP A 175 -2.41 3.55 -12.82
C ASP A 175 -1.54 2.77 -13.83
N PRO A 176 -1.54 3.12 -15.13
CA PRO A 176 -0.71 2.45 -16.13
C PRO A 176 0.80 2.45 -15.80
N ARG A 177 1.25 3.41 -14.99
CA ARG A 177 2.65 3.56 -14.53
C ARG A 177 2.94 2.73 -13.28
N ALA A 178 1.94 2.05 -12.70
CA ALA A 178 2.12 1.24 -11.50
C ALA A 178 3.31 0.24 -11.58
N PRO A 179 3.59 -0.42 -12.72
CA PRO A 179 4.74 -1.32 -12.83
C PRO A 179 6.10 -0.61 -12.68
N GLU A 180 6.21 0.65 -13.09
CA GLU A 180 7.42 1.48 -12.98
C GLU A 180 7.61 2.07 -11.58
N ARG A 181 6.55 2.00 -10.75
CA ARG A 181 6.46 2.59 -9.42
C ARG A 181 6.42 1.52 -8.33
N LEU A 182 6.75 0.28 -8.66
CA LEU A 182 6.80 -0.82 -7.71
C LEU A 182 7.93 -0.66 -6.70
N GLY A 183 7.74 -1.21 -5.50
CA GLY A 183 8.78 -1.27 -4.47
C GLY A 183 8.47 -2.28 -3.39
N THR A 184 9.48 -2.55 -2.56
CA THR A 184 9.35 -3.32 -1.30
C THR A 184 9.90 -2.46 -0.16
N THR A 185 9.62 -2.80 1.09
CA THR A 185 9.95 -1.95 2.27
C THR A 185 11.46 -1.63 2.43
N GLY A 186 12.35 -2.34 1.72
CA GLY A 186 13.79 -2.04 1.67
C GLY A 186 14.25 -1.37 0.37
N ARG A 187 13.40 -1.30 -0.65
CA ARG A 187 13.70 -0.84 -2.02
C ARG A 187 12.53 -0.02 -2.55
N MET A 188 12.44 1.21 -2.06
CA MET A 188 11.30 2.09 -2.30
C MET A 188 11.61 3.26 -3.24
N ASP A 189 12.80 3.35 -3.84
CA ASP A 189 13.18 4.53 -4.64
C ASP A 189 12.21 4.78 -5.80
N CYS A 190 11.69 3.74 -6.47
CA CYS A 190 10.68 3.90 -7.52
C CYS A 190 9.35 4.47 -6.99
N VAL A 191 8.87 3.96 -5.84
CA VAL A 191 7.65 4.45 -5.16
C VAL A 191 7.86 5.90 -4.72
N MET A 192 8.97 6.17 -4.04
CA MET A 192 9.28 7.49 -3.47
C MET A 192 9.60 8.51 -4.55
N SER A 193 10.27 8.14 -5.65
CA SER A 193 10.48 9.01 -6.80
C SER A 193 9.15 9.53 -7.33
N ALA A 194 8.13 8.67 -7.45
CA ALA A 194 6.81 9.07 -7.93
C ALA A 194 6.07 9.97 -6.93
N LEU A 195 6.09 9.60 -5.63
CA LEU A 195 5.49 10.43 -4.58
C LEU A 195 6.14 11.81 -4.47
N LEU A 196 7.47 11.88 -4.51
CA LEU A 196 8.20 13.14 -4.40
C LEU A 196 7.96 14.04 -5.62
N ALA A 197 7.86 13.47 -6.82
CA ALA A 197 7.51 14.22 -8.03
C ALA A 197 6.09 14.82 -7.94
N GLU A 198 5.10 14.02 -7.49
CA GLU A 198 3.74 14.50 -7.25
C GLU A 198 3.71 15.67 -6.25
N ILE A 199 4.50 15.58 -5.18
CA ILE A 199 4.62 16.65 -4.19
C ILE A 199 5.26 17.91 -4.79
N GLU A 200 6.29 17.77 -5.63
CA GLU A 200 6.97 18.90 -6.30
C GLU A 200 6.02 19.61 -7.29
N GLU A 201 5.13 18.87 -7.95
CA GLU A 201 4.11 19.40 -8.87
C GLU A 201 2.92 20.07 -8.15
N GLY A 202 2.95 20.14 -6.81
CA GLY A 202 1.95 20.81 -5.99
C GLY A 202 0.98 19.87 -5.28
N GLY A 203 1.15 18.55 -5.42
CA GLY A 203 0.57 17.51 -4.57
C GLY A 203 -0.93 17.62 -4.37
N MET A 204 -1.70 17.67 -5.46
CA MET A 204 -3.15 17.81 -5.42
C MET A 204 -3.79 16.87 -6.42
N THR A 205 -4.55 15.89 -5.94
CA THR A 205 -5.37 15.04 -6.80
C THR A 205 -6.80 15.55 -6.88
N ALA A 206 -7.40 15.39 -8.05
CA ALA A 206 -8.81 15.62 -8.29
C ALA A 206 -9.49 14.26 -8.46
N PRO A 207 -9.99 13.63 -7.39
CA PRO A 207 -10.79 12.42 -7.50
C PRO A 207 -11.99 12.66 -8.45
N PRO A 208 -12.46 11.65 -9.20
CA PRO A 208 -13.63 11.78 -10.07
C PRO A 208 -14.88 12.22 -9.28
N TRP A 209 -14.97 11.80 -8.01
CA TRP A 209 -16.03 12.20 -7.09
C TRP A 209 -15.64 11.96 -5.62
N PRO A 210 -15.94 12.89 -4.69
CA PRO A 210 -16.45 14.24 -4.93
C PRO A 210 -15.36 15.16 -5.53
N PRO A 211 -15.70 16.18 -6.35
CA PRO A 211 -14.72 16.93 -7.15
C PRO A 211 -13.93 17.99 -6.36
N PHE A 212 -13.54 17.68 -5.12
CA PHE A 212 -12.64 18.51 -4.33
C PHE A 212 -11.21 18.09 -4.59
N ARG A 213 -10.29 19.05 -4.76
CA ARG A 213 -8.86 18.73 -4.77
C ARG A 213 -8.46 18.26 -3.37
N THR A 214 -7.92 17.05 -3.28
CA THR A 214 -7.36 16.52 -2.04
C THR A 214 -5.84 16.63 -2.10
N PRO A 215 -5.20 17.17 -1.05
CA PRO A 215 -3.75 17.20 -1.01
C PRO A 215 -3.18 15.78 -0.99
N THR A 216 -1.98 15.61 -1.54
CA THR A 216 -1.23 14.36 -1.53
C THR A 216 -1.02 13.89 -0.10
N LEU A 217 -1.33 12.61 0.13
CA LEU A 217 -1.37 11.98 1.45
C LEU A 217 -2.28 12.69 2.45
N GLY A 218 -3.22 13.54 2.03
CA GLY A 218 -4.12 14.30 2.91
C GLY A 218 -3.47 15.45 3.68
N VAL A 219 -2.23 15.82 3.35
CA VAL A 219 -1.48 16.86 4.09
C VAL A 219 -1.51 18.18 3.33
N PRO A 220 -2.19 19.23 3.83
CA PRO A 220 -2.24 20.53 3.16
C PRO A 220 -0.84 21.12 2.97
N ASN A 221 -0.58 21.67 1.77
CA ASN A 221 0.70 22.30 1.42
C ASN A 221 1.91 21.40 1.69
N LEU A 222 1.77 20.08 1.44
CA LEU A 222 2.86 19.13 1.61
C LEU A 222 4.04 19.51 0.72
N THR A 223 5.22 19.58 1.32
CA THR A 223 6.50 19.73 0.61
C THR A 223 7.36 18.51 0.85
N VAL A 224 8.40 18.33 0.04
CA VAL A 224 9.37 17.23 0.20
C VAL A 224 10.01 17.25 1.60
N ALA A 225 10.45 18.43 2.06
CA ALA A 225 11.01 18.59 3.40
C ALA A 225 9.99 18.22 4.50
N ARG A 226 8.72 18.64 4.32
CA ARG A 226 7.66 18.32 5.28
C ARG A 226 7.33 16.84 5.32
N LEU A 227 7.36 16.14 4.17
CA LEU A 227 7.21 14.68 4.12
C LEU A 227 8.32 13.99 4.93
N VAL A 228 9.58 14.41 4.75
CA VAL A 228 10.71 13.86 5.49
C VAL A 228 10.54 14.06 7.00
N ASP A 229 10.08 15.23 7.44
CA ASP A 229 9.78 15.47 8.86
C ASP A 229 8.64 14.59 9.38
N ILE A 230 7.57 14.39 8.60
CA ILE A 230 6.49 13.47 8.99
C ILE A 230 7.03 12.05 9.17
N ILE A 231 7.85 11.57 8.24
CA ILE A 231 8.44 10.23 8.31
C ILE A 231 9.37 10.09 9.53
N ARG A 232 10.06 11.16 9.93
CA ARG A 232 10.90 11.18 11.13
C ARG A 232 10.13 10.89 12.41
N GLU A 233 8.83 11.18 12.44
CA GLU A 233 7.96 10.96 13.59
C GLU A 233 7.28 9.58 13.63
N LEU A 234 7.48 8.72 12.61
CA LEU A 234 6.95 7.35 12.63
C LEU A 234 7.33 6.52 13.87
N PRO A 235 8.51 6.68 14.52
CA PRO A 235 8.81 5.96 15.75
C PRO A 235 7.91 6.33 16.94
N GLN A 236 7.26 7.50 16.91
CA GLN A 236 6.37 7.92 18.00
C GLN A 236 5.17 6.96 18.16
N PRO A 237 4.54 6.88 19.33
CA PRO A 237 3.31 6.13 19.50
C PRO A 237 2.18 6.64 18.57
N ARG A 238 1.29 5.73 18.18
CA ARG A 238 0.07 6.08 17.46
C ARG A 238 -0.88 6.79 18.42
N ARG A 239 -1.37 7.98 18.04
CA ARG A 239 -2.38 8.70 18.82
C ARG A 239 -3.72 7.98 18.73
N ALA A 240 -4.60 8.19 19.72
CA ALA A 240 -5.95 7.66 19.65
C ALA A 240 -6.66 8.31 18.45
N PRO A 241 -7.35 7.53 17.59
CA PRO A 241 -8.09 8.09 16.46
C PRO A 241 -9.17 9.11 16.87
N SER A 242 -9.63 9.09 18.12
CA SER A 242 -10.57 10.07 18.67
C SER A 242 -10.01 11.49 18.78
N ASP A 243 -8.68 11.66 18.76
CA ASP A 243 -8.02 12.90 19.21
C ASP A 243 -7.54 13.78 18.04
N GLY A 244 -8.03 13.56 16.82
CA GLY A 244 -7.54 14.26 15.64
C GLY A 244 -8.59 14.46 14.54
N GLU A 245 -8.21 15.22 13.52
CA GLU A 245 -9.03 15.44 12.33
C GLU A 245 -8.75 14.39 11.25
N ALA A 246 -9.81 14.02 10.53
CA ALA A 246 -9.72 13.11 9.39
C ALA A 246 -8.85 13.69 8.26
N GLY A 247 -7.95 12.88 7.71
CA GLY A 247 -7.07 13.27 6.61
C GLY A 247 -7.74 13.23 5.25
N ARG A 248 -8.81 12.44 5.10
CA ARG A 248 -9.58 12.30 3.85
C ARG A 248 -8.70 11.99 2.65
N VAL A 249 -7.75 11.06 2.83
CA VAL A 249 -6.88 10.58 1.75
C VAL A 249 -7.69 9.67 0.84
N LEU A 250 -8.05 10.15 -0.36
CA LEU A 250 -8.95 9.39 -1.25
C LEU A 250 -8.21 8.65 -2.36
N ASP A 251 -7.21 9.29 -3.00
CA ASP A 251 -6.59 8.80 -4.25
C ASP A 251 -5.05 8.99 -4.31
N THR A 252 -4.40 9.32 -3.18
CA THR A 252 -2.94 9.59 -3.11
C THR A 252 -2.22 8.63 -2.17
N GLN A 253 -2.57 7.36 -2.23
CA GLN A 253 -1.98 6.32 -1.39
C GLN A 253 -0.66 5.78 -1.95
N ILE A 254 0.13 5.20 -1.06
CA ILE A 254 1.05 4.12 -1.42
C ILE A 254 0.25 2.83 -1.22
N GLU A 255 -0.33 2.31 -2.30
CA GLU A 255 -1.08 1.07 -2.26
C GLU A 255 -0.14 -0.09 -1.90
N ALA A 256 -0.63 -0.98 -1.04
CA ALA A 256 0.09 -2.13 -0.51
C ALA A 256 -0.57 -3.43 -0.94
N HIS A 257 0.22 -4.39 -1.41
CA HIS A 257 -0.22 -5.73 -1.77
C HIS A 257 0.40 -6.74 -0.82
N VAL A 258 -0.36 -7.16 0.18
CA VAL A 258 0.10 -8.12 1.18
C VAL A 258 0.04 -9.53 0.59
N HIS A 259 1.20 -10.15 0.41
CA HIS A 259 1.32 -11.53 -0.07
C HIS A 259 1.29 -12.49 1.12
N GLY A 260 0.42 -13.49 1.10
CA GLY A 260 0.22 -14.42 2.22
C GLY A 260 -1.10 -14.20 2.98
N PRO A 261 -1.37 -15.05 3.99
CA PRO A 261 -2.56 -14.90 4.84
C PRO A 261 -2.45 -13.69 5.78
N VAL A 262 -3.60 -13.19 6.23
CA VAL A 262 -3.70 -12.19 7.29
C VAL A 262 -4.65 -12.75 8.34
N ASP A 263 -4.07 -13.27 9.42
CA ASP A 263 -4.75 -13.93 10.53
C ASP A 263 -4.97 -12.90 11.65
N LEU A 264 -6.22 -12.74 12.07
CA LEU A 264 -6.67 -11.79 13.08
C LEU A 264 -6.65 -12.36 14.49
N HIS A 265 -6.46 -13.67 14.65
CA HIS A 265 -6.30 -14.30 15.96
C HIS A 265 -4.88 -14.16 16.52
N ARG A 266 -3.92 -13.74 15.69
CA ARG A 266 -2.50 -13.73 16.03
C ARG A 266 -2.00 -12.40 16.52
#